data_AF-A0A8J4XM54-F1
#
_entry.id   AF-A0A8J4XM54-F1
#
_cell.length_a   1.000
_cell.length_b   1.000
_cell.length_c   1.000
_cell.angle_alpha   90.00
_cell.angle_beta   90.00
_cell.angle_gamma   90.00
#
_symmetry.space_group_name_H-M   'P 1'
#
loop_
_entity.id
_entity.type
_entity.pdbx_description
1 polymer ?
#
loop_
_entity_poly.entity_id
_entity_poly.type
_entity_poly.pdbx_seq_one_letter_code
_entity_poly.pdbx_strand_id
1 'polypeptide(L)'
;MINVVKKELAGENRQHYVDVRTMIAYEKKNNLLYRSGGLSGTDALLQLHRALEFVCDFMKELMKDEEEEPALGQVASELYLATVGRFHPSILSRTFSGVLYLLPSRTTIQDRITRENEEAEELMRRVMPEAIWSVTQTYEACQALYRDNDLPFRM
;
A
#
# COMPACT_ATOMS: atom_id res chain seq x y z
N MET A 1 11.97 1.98 -0.34
CA MET A 1 11.44 0.61 -0.10
C MET A 1 11.44 -0.22 -1.38
N ILE A 2 10.72 0.16 -2.44
CA ILE A 2 10.67 -0.63 -3.68
C ILE A 2 12.04 -0.89 -4.33
N ASN A 3 12.97 0.07 -4.23
CA ASN A 3 14.33 -0.08 -4.74
C ASN A 3 15.15 -1.14 -4.00
N VAL A 4 14.82 -1.45 -2.74
CA VAL A 4 15.48 -2.53 -1.99
C VAL A 4 15.12 -3.86 -2.63
N VAL A 5 13.83 -4.13 -2.82
CA VAL A 5 13.35 -5.36 -3.48
C VAL A 5 13.88 -5.46 -4.91
N LYS A 6 13.86 -4.37 -5.68
CA LYS A 6 14.43 -4.34 -7.05
C LYS A 6 15.92 -4.66 -7.08
N LYS A 7 16.69 -4.19 -6.10
CA LYS A 7 18.13 -4.49 -6.01
C LYS A 7 18.37 -5.98 -5.77
N GLU A 8 17.61 -6.60 -4.86
CA GLU A 8 17.76 -8.04 -4.57
C GLU A 8 17.35 -8.90 -5.79
N LEU A 9 16.31 -8.49 -6.54
CA LEU A 9 15.89 -9.12 -7.80
C LEU A 9 16.94 -9.01 -8.92
N ALA A 10 17.75 -7.96 -8.92
CA ALA A 10 18.84 -7.76 -9.88
C ALA A 10 20.18 -8.36 -9.40
N GLY A 11 20.25 -8.83 -8.15
CA GLY A 11 21.47 -9.28 -7.51
C GLY A 11 21.78 -10.76 -7.72
N GLU A 12 22.87 -11.20 -7.09
CA GLU A 12 23.36 -12.59 -7.15
C GLU A 12 22.37 -13.58 -6.53
N ASN A 13 21.59 -13.15 -5.53
CA ASN A 13 20.62 -14.00 -4.83
C ASN A 13 19.22 -13.99 -5.44
N ARG A 14 19.03 -13.44 -6.65
CA ARG A 14 17.70 -13.24 -7.29
C ARG A 14 16.81 -14.49 -7.34
N GLN A 15 17.42 -15.68 -7.41
CA GLN A 15 16.69 -16.97 -7.39
C GLN A 15 15.87 -17.20 -6.12
N HIS A 16 16.20 -16.50 -5.03
CA HIS A 16 15.47 -16.56 -3.77
C HIS A 16 14.36 -15.50 -3.68
N TYR A 17 14.33 -14.53 -4.59
CA TYR A 17 13.38 -13.42 -4.62
C TYR A 17 12.30 -13.61 -5.71
N VAL A 18 12.13 -14.82 -6.25
CA VAL A 18 11.16 -15.13 -7.31
C VAL A 18 9.71 -14.95 -6.82
N ASP A 19 9.44 -15.36 -5.58
CA ASP A 19 8.18 -15.07 -4.90
C ASP A 19 8.41 -14.68 -3.44
N VAL A 20 7.35 -14.15 -2.81
CA VAL A 20 7.42 -13.63 -1.43
C VAL A 20 7.73 -14.74 -0.42
N ARG A 21 7.25 -15.97 -0.66
CA ARG A 21 7.48 -17.11 0.24
C ARG A 21 8.94 -17.53 0.22
N THR A 22 9.53 -17.67 -0.96
CA THR A 22 10.95 -18.03 -1.09
C THR A 22 11.85 -16.94 -0.52
N MET A 23 11.47 -15.67 -0.70
CA MET A 23 12.20 -14.53 -0.15
C MET A 23 12.25 -14.59 1.38
N ILE A 24 11.08 -14.71 2.02
CA ILE A 24 10.98 -14.79 3.48
C ILE A 24 11.78 -15.99 4.01
N ALA A 25 11.63 -17.16 3.39
CA ALA A 25 12.34 -18.36 3.80
C ALA A 25 13.87 -18.20 3.70
N TYR A 26 14.35 -17.61 2.61
CA TYR A 26 15.77 -17.35 2.40
C TYR A 26 16.32 -16.35 3.42
N GLU A 27 15.65 -15.21 3.61
CA GLU A 27 16.13 -14.19 4.53
C GLU A 27 16.07 -14.65 5.99
N LYS A 28 15.06 -15.44 6.36
CA LYS A 28 14.95 -16.05 7.69
C LYS A 28 16.06 -17.08 7.92
N LYS A 29 16.29 -18.00 6.98
CA LYS A 29 17.33 -19.05 7.07
C LYS A 29 18.74 -18.47 7.20
N ASN A 30 18.99 -17.32 6.57
CA ASN A 30 20.32 -16.70 6.55
C ASN A 30 20.46 -15.52 7.54
N ASN A 31 19.50 -15.34 8.46
CA ASN A 31 19.50 -14.24 9.45
C ASN A 31 19.60 -12.83 8.83
N LEU A 32 19.05 -12.64 7.64
CA LEU A 32 19.11 -11.38 6.89
C LEU A 32 18.01 -10.37 7.29
N LEU A 33 16.97 -10.84 7.99
CA LEU A 33 15.84 -10.02 8.45
C LEU A 33 16.28 -8.85 9.34
N TYR A 34 17.39 -9.00 10.08
CA TYR A 34 17.87 -7.98 11.04
C TYR A 34 19.28 -7.51 10.72
N ARG A 35 19.68 -7.51 9.44
CA ARG A 35 21.04 -7.15 9.02
C ARG A 35 21.41 -5.73 9.46
N SER A 36 22.61 -5.56 10.01
CA SER A 36 23.17 -4.24 10.32
C SER A 36 23.50 -3.52 9.00
N GLY A 37 22.72 -2.50 8.64
CA GLY A 37 22.97 -1.71 7.42
C GLY A 37 21.74 -1.40 6.56
N GLY A 38 20.55 -1.83 6.96
CA GLY A 38 19.30 -1.40 6.33
C GLY A 38 18.23 -2.48 6.26
N LEU A 39 17.13 -2.15 5.59
CA LEU A 39 15.98 -3.04 5.41
C LEU A 39 16.36 -4.28 4.61
N SER A 40 15.88 -5.45 5.06
CA SER A 40 15.81 -6.64 4.21
C SER A 40 14.75 -6.47 3.11
N GLY A 41 14.70 -7.39 2.14
CA GLY A 41 13.61 -7.43 1.16
C GLY A 41 12.27 -7.66 1.86
N THR A 42 12.24 -8.53 2.87
CA THR A 42 11.06 -8.80 3.71
C THR A 42 10.59 -7.55 4.44
N ASP A 43 11.48 -6.76 5.05
CA ASP A 43 11.10 -5.52 5.74
C ASP A 43 10.62 -4.45 4.75
N ALA A 44 11.32 -4.32 3.63
CA ALA A 44 10.97 -3.35 2.60
C ALA A 44 9.60 -3.66 1.99
N LEU A 45 9.30 -4.94 1.74
CA LEU A 45 8.00 -5.38 1.27
C LEU A 45 6.93 -5.22 2.36
N LEU A 46 7.25 -5.43 3.64
CA LEU A 46 6.30 -5.24 4.73
C LEU A 46 5.85 -3.78 4.84
N GLN A 47 6.78 -2.83 4.68
CA GLN A 47 6.42 -1.41 4.69
C GLN A 47 5.59 -1.03 3.45
N LEU A 48 5.87 -1.59 2.27
CA LEU A 48 5.02 -1.42 1.09
C LEU A 48 3.62 -2.01 1.30
N HIS A 49 3.54 -3.19 1.91
CA HIS A 49 2.30 -3.89 2.24
C HIS A 49 1.41 -3.06 3.17
N ARG A 50 1.99 -2.44 4.21
CA ARG A 50 1.28 -1.52 5.11
C ARG A 50 0.75 -0.29 4.38
N ALA A 51 1.52 0.28 3.46
CA ALA A 51 1.06 1.38 2.63
C ALA A 51 -0.04 0.96 1.64
N LEU A 52 0.01 -0.30 1.17
CA LEU A 52 -0.98 -0.83 0.23
C LEU A 52 -2.37 -0.96 0.87
N GLU A 53 -2.45 -1.28 2.16
CA GLU A 53 -3.71 -1.29 2.94
C GLU A 53 -4.42 0.07 2.80
N PHE A 54 -3.71 1.15 3.11
CA PHE A 54 -4.21 2.53 2.96
C PHE A 54 -4.67 2.82 1.52
N VAL A 55 -3.83 2.47 0.53
CA VAL A 55 -4.12 2.77 -0.88
C VAL A 55 -5.37 2.01 -1.36
N CYS A 56 -5.56 0.76 -0.96
CA CYS A 56 -6.74 -0.02 -1.32
C CYS A 56 -8.03 0.64 -0.82
N ASP A 57 -8.04 1.03 0.46
CA ASP A 57 -9.24 1.63 1.05
C ASP A 57 -9.45 3.05 0.52
N PHE A 58 -8.39 3.81 0.31
CA PHE A 58 -8.48 5.12 -0.34
C PHE A 58 -9.05 5.03 -1.76
N MET A 59 -8.64 4.04 -2.56
CA MET A 59 -9.20 3.84 -3.90
C MET A 59 -10.69 3.49 -3.87
N LYS A 60 -11.15 2.69 -2.89
CA LYS A 60 -12.58 2.40 -2.71
C LYS A 60 -13.36 3.69 -2.43
N GLU A 61 -12.86 4.52 -1.53
CA GLU A 61 -13.49 5.79 -1.15
C GLU A 61 -13.44 6.84 -2.27
N LEU A 62 -12.38 6.81 -3.09
CA LEU A 62 -12.26 7.67 -4.26
C LEU A 62 -13.27 7.31 -5.35
N MET A 63 -13.65 6.04 -5.47
CA MET A 63 -14.59 5.57 -6.50
C MET A 63 -16.06 5.74 -6.13
N LYS A 64 -16.37 6.20 -4.92
CA LYS A 64 -17.75 6.53 -4.52
C LYS A 64 -18.21 7.84 -5.15
N ASP A 65 -19.51 7.97 -5.32
CA ASP A 65 -20.14 9.21 -5.77
C ASP A 65 -20.12 10.28 -4.65
N GLU A 66 -20.02 11.55 -5.03
CA GLU A 66 -19.72 12.64 -4.10
C GLU A 66 -20.94 13.14 -3.30
N GLU A 67 -22.16 12.95 -3.82
CA GLU A 67 -23.38 13.60 -3.31
C GLU A 67 -23.82 13.16 -1.90
N GLU A 68 -23.30 12.04 -1.38
CA GLU A 68 -23.75 11.45 -0.11
C GLU A 68 -22.63 11.21 0.92
N GLU A 69 -21.39 11.61 0.63
CA GLU A 69 -20.21 11.19 1.39
C GLU A 69 -19.43 12.36 2.02
N PRO A 70 -18.80 12.16 3.20
CA PRO A 70 -17.89 13.14 3.79
C PRO A 70 -16.75 13.50 2.83
N ALA A 71 -16.18 14.70 2.99
CA ALA A 71 -15.10 15.20 2.15
C ALA A 71 -13.93 14.19 2.08
N LEU A 72 -13.45 13.90 0.86
CA LEU A 72 -12.42 12.87 0.64
C LEU A 72 -11.18 13.07 1.51
N GLY A 73 -10.76 14.32 1.74
CA GLY A 73 -9.61 14.61 2.60
C GLY A 73 -9.80 14.16 4.06
N GLN A 74 -11.01 14.28 4.61
CA GLN A 74 -11.34 13.79 5.94
C GLN A 74 -11.25 12.25 5.97
N VAL A 75 -11.90 11.58 5.02
CA VAL A 75 -11.91 10.12 4.93
C VAL A 75 -10.51 9.57 4.76
N ALA A 76 -9.70 10.17 3.87
CA ALA A 76 -8.32 9.79 3.67
C ALA A 76 -7.48 9.92 4.96
N SER A 77 -7.68 11.01 5.72
CA SER A 77 -7.02 11.19 7.02
C SER A 77 -7.36 10.06 8.00
N GLU A 78 -8.63 9.71 8.11
CA GLU A 78 -9.11 8.63 9.00
C GLU A 78 -8.55 7.27 8.57
N LEU A 79 -8.62 6.94 7.28
CA LEU A 79 -8.03 5.72 6.72
C LEU A 79 -6.53 5.64 6.98
N TYR A 80 -5.79 6.73 6.77
CA TYR A 80 -4.36 6.76 7.02
C TYR A 80 -4.03 6.46 8.48
N LEU A 81 -4.73 7.10 9.43
CA LEU A 81 -4.51 6.88 10.86
C LEU A 81 -4.83 5.44 11.28
N ALA A 82 -5.88 4.84 10.69
CA ALA A 82 -6.28 3.46 10.96
C ALA A 82 -5.31 2.41 10.38
N THR A 83 -4.61 2.75 9.30
CA THR A 83 -3.77 1.81 8.53
C THR A 83 -2.27 2.09 8.75
N VAL A 84 -1.59 2.74 7.81
CA VAL A 84 -0.13 2.93 7.84
C VAL A 84 0.33 3.89 8.94
N GLY A 85 -0.52 4.86 9.32
CA GLY A 85 -0.24 5.87 10.33
C GLY A 85 0.02 5.30 11.72
N ARG A 86 -0.48 4.08 12.01
CA ARG A 86 -0.21 3.36 13.26
C ARG A 86 1.27 3.01 13.42
N PHE A 87 2.01 2.91 12.31
CA PHE A 87 3.42 2.52 12.28
C PHE A 87 4.39 3.70 12.19
N HIS A 88 3.87 4.92 12.13
CA HIS A 88 4.67 6.14 12.09
C HIS A 88 4.80 6.75 13.50
N PRO A 89 5.92 7.42 13.81
CA PRO A 89 6.02 8.27 15.00
C PRO A 89 4.85 9.24 15.07
N SER A 90 4.25 9.43 16.26
CA SER A 90 2.99 10.18 16.41
C SER A 90 3.00 11.59 15.81
N ILE A 91 4.16 12.25 15.80
CA ILE A 91 4.32 13.55 15.14
C ILE A 91 4.14 13.45 13.62
N LEU A 92 4.73 12.43 12.97
CA LEU A 92 4.58 12.19 11.53
C LEU A 92 3.16 11.75 11.19
N SER A 93 2.53 10.93 12.03
CA SER A 93 1.14 10.51 11.82
C SER A 93 0.19 11.71 11.83
N ARG A 94 0.32 12.61 12.80
CA ARG A 94 -0.51 13.83 12.90
C ARG A 94 -0.26 14.79 11.73
N THR A 95 1.01 15.01 11.37
CA THR A 95 1.34 15.90 10.26
C THR A 95 0.75 15.40 8.94
N PHE A 96 0.92 14.11 8.62
CA PHE A 96 0.40 13.56 7.38
C PHE A 96 -1.13 13.53 7.36
N SER A 97 -1.77 13.18 8.48
CA SER A 97 -3.22 13.31 8.65
C SER A 97 -3.70 14.74 8.34
N GLY A 98 -3.01 15.77 8.85
CA GLY A 98 -3.31 17.16 8.52
C GLY A 98 -3.15 17.49 7.03
N VAL A 99 -2.12 16.96 6.36
CA VAL A 99 -1.92 17.16 4.91
C VAL A 99 -3.04 16.55 4.08
N LEU A 100 -3.61 15.42 4.52
CA LEU A 100 -4.69 14.74 3.78
C LEU A 100 -5.98 15.57 3.73
N TYR A 101 -6.23 16.46 4.70
CA TYR A 101 -7.33 17.42 4.62
C TYR A 101 -7.19 18.42 3.46
N LEU A 102 -5.99 18.55 2.88
CA LEU A 102 -5.74 19.41 1.71
C LEU A 102 -5.98 18.71 0.37
N LEU A 103 -6.46 17.45 0.39
CA LEU A 103 -6.80 16.74 -0.83
C LEU A 103 -7.94 17.46 -1.59
N PRO A 104 -7.91 17.47 -2.93
CA PRO A 104 -9.05 17.91 -3.73
C PRO A 104 -10.31 17.05 -3.52
N SER A 105 -11.43 17.50 -4.08
CA SER A 105 -12.68 16.74 -4.14
C SER A 105 -12.53 15.42 -4.91
N ARG A 106 -13.47 14.47 -4.72
CA ARG A 106 -13.45 13.19 -5.45
C ARG A 106 -13.50 13.41 -6.94
N THR A 107 -14.47 14.21 -7.38
CA THR A 107 -14.65 14.67 -8.75
C THR A 107 -13.37 15.26 -9.33
N THR A 108 -12.73 16.21 -8.63
CA THR A 108 -11.48 16.83 -9.12
C THR A 108 -10.36 15.79 -9.32
N ILE A 109 -10.24 14.79 -8.45
CA ILE A 109 -9.22 13.75 -8.62
C ILE A 109 -9.58 12.82 -9.77
N GLN A 110 -10.84 12.39 -9.86
CA GLN A 110 -11.36 11.56 -10.95
C GLN A 110 -11.15 12.23 -12.31
N ASP A 111 -11.53 13.51 -12.43
CA ASP A 111 -11.34 14.32 -13.64
C ASP A 111 -9.87 14.43 -14.04
N ARG A 112 -8.96 14.55 -13.08
CA ARG A 112 -7.52 14.56 -13.36
C ARG A 112 -7.00 13.21 -13.85
N ILE A 113 -7.55 12.10 -13.34
CA ILE A 113 -7.19 10.74 -13.78
C ILE A 113 -7.69 10.52 -15.22
N THR A 114 -8.93 10.88 -15.48
CA THR A 114 -9.59 10.69 -16.78
C THR A 114 -9.18 11.76 -17.80
N ARG A 115 -8.56 12.85 -17.35
CA ARG A 115 -8.28 14.06 -18.14
C ARG A 115 -9.55 14.67 -18.72
N GLU A 116 -10.61 14.67 -17.92
CA GLU A 116 -11.94 15.19 -18.30
C GLU A 116 -12.49 14.51 -19.57
N ASN A 117 -12.13 13.24 -19.79
CA ASN A 117 -12.57 12.46 -20.94
C ASN A 117 -13.63 11.45 -20.52
N GLU A 118 -14.83 11.55 -21.10
CA GLU A 118 -15.97 10.69 -20.78
C GLU A 118 -15.70 9.20 -21.02
N GLU A 119 -15.01 8.84 -22.11
CA GLU A 119 -14.66 7.43 -22.39
C GLU A 119 -13.69 6.86 -21.34
N ALA A 120 -12.74 7.68 -20.87
CA ALA A 120 -11.81 7.33 -19.81
C ALA A 120 -12.51 7.21 -18.45
N GLU A 121 -13.51 8.05 -18.18
CA GLU A 121 -14.33 7.96 -16.97
C GLU A 121 -15.14 6.66 -16.96
N GLU A 122 -15.82 6.34 -18.06
CA GLU A 122 -16.56 5.09 -18.19
C GLU A 122 -15.62 3.87 -18.05
N LEU A 123 -14.44 3.92 -18.67
CA LEU A 123 -13.43 2.89 -18.52
C LEU A 123 -12.98 2.74 -17.06
N MET A 124 -12.75 3.86 -16.37
CA MET A 124 -12.36 3.87 -14.96
C MET A 124 -13.45 3.25 -14.09
N ARG A 125 -14.71 3.66 -14.25
CA ARG A 125 -15.86 3.10 -13.50
C ARG A 125 -16.01 1.60 -13.74
N ARG A 126 -15.75 1.13 -14.96
CA ARG A 126 -15.81 -0.29 -15.32
C ARG A 126 -14.65 -1.13 -14.77
N VAL A 127 -13.42 -0.62 -14.82
CA VAL A 127 -12.19 -1.41 -14.52
C VAL A 127 -11.75 -1.29 -13.07
N MET A 128 -11.97 -0.15 -12.42
CA MET A 128 -11.50 0.09 -11.05
C MET A 128 -12.00 -0.94 -10.03
N PRO A 129 -13.26 -1.42 -10.06
CA PRO A 129 -13.70 -2.45 -9.12
C PRO A 129 -12.86 -3.74 -9.20
N GLU A 130 -12.54 -4.19 -10.42
CA GLU A 130 -11.72 -5.38 -10.63
C GLU A 130 -10.26 -5.14 -10.22
N ALA A 131 -9.72 -3.95 -10.52
CA ALA A 131 -8.38 -3.56 -10.09
C ALA A 131 -8.26 -3.53 -8.55
N ILE A 132 -9.22 -2.91 -7.86
CA ILE A 132 -9.28 -2.86 -6.39
C ILE A 132 -9.37 -4.28 -5.83
N TRP A 133 -10.21 -5.14 -6.41
CA TRP A 133 -10.33 -6.53 -5.98
C TRP A 133 -9.01 -7.29 -6.14
N SER A 134 -8.36 -7.18 -7.29
CA SER A 134 -7.07 -7.84 -7.60
C SER A 134 -5.96 -7.41 -6.63
N VAL A 135 -5.86 -6.11 -6.33
CA VAL A 135 -4.90 -5.60 -5.34
C VAL A 135 -5.26 -6.09 -3.94
N THR A 136 -6.54 -6.14 -3.57
CA THR A 136 -6.99 -6.68 -2.29
C THR A 136 -6.62 -8.16 -2.14
N GLN A 137 -6.77 -8.98 -3.18
CA GLN A 137 -6.35 -10.39 -3.14
C GLN A 137 -4.82 -10.52 -2.95
N THR A 138 -4.06 -9.66 -3.62
CA THR A 138 -2.60 -9.62 -3.48
C THR A 138 -2.19 -9.22 -2.06
N TYR A 139 -2.88 -8.25 -1.48
CA TYR A 139 -2.72 -7.83 -0.09
C TYR A 139 -3.00 -9.00 0.85
N GLU A 140 -4.17 -9.65 0.76
CA GLU A 140 -4.52 -10.76 1.66
C GLU A 140 -3.55 -11.95 1.55
N ALA A 141 -3.09 -12.29 0.33
CA ALA A 141 -2.09 -13.32 0.14
C ALA A 141 -0.74 -12.96 0.80
N CYS A 142 -0.28 -11.72 0.65
CA CYS A 142 0.92 -11.25 1.34
C CYS A 142 0.73 -11.24 2.86
N GLN A 143 -0.42 -10.75 3.33
CA GLN A 143 -0.80 -10.69 4.74
C GLN A 143 -0.75 -12.08 5.39
N ALA A 144 -1.26 -13.11 4.71
CA ALA A 144 -1.18 -14.49 5.17
C ALA A 144 0.27 -14.96 5.30
N LEU A 145 1.13 -14.67 4.31
CA LEU A 145 2.55 -15.05 4.38
C LEU A 145 3.30 -14.42 5.54
N TYR A 146 3.05 -13.14 5.84
CA TYR A 146 3.65 -12.48 7.02
C TYR A 146 3.16 -13.11 8.33
N ARG A 147 1.87 -13.43 8.42
CA ARG A 147 1.25 -14.07 9.58
C ARG A 147 1.82 -15.47 9.82
N ASP A 148 1.85 -16.31 8.78
CA ASP A 148 2.30 -17.70 8.86
C ASP A 148 3.79 -17.85 9.22
N ASN A 149 4.57 -16.78 9.05
CA ASN A 149 6.01 -16.77 9.35
C ASN A 149 6.37 -16.09 10.69
N ASP A 150 5.37 -15.72 11.50
CA ASP A 150 5.50 -14.97 12.75
C ASP A 150 6.30 -13.66 12.58
N LEU A 151 6.21 -13.06 11.39
CA LEU A 151 6.89 -11.81 11.12
C LEU A 151 6.07 -10.65 11.71
N PRO A 152 6.71 -9.71 12.40
CA PRO A 152 5.99 -8.71 13.17
C PRO A 152 5.06 -7.87 12.29
N PHE A 153 3.76 -7.96 12.58
CA PHE A 153 2.84 -6.84 12.44
C PHE A 153 3.14 -5.82 13.55
N ARG A 154 4.39 -5.33 13.62
CA ARG A 154 4.82 -4.35 14.63
C ARG A 154 3.90 -3.15 14.55
N MET A 155 2.95 -3.04 15.49
CA MET A 155 2.20 -1.83 15.86
C MET A 155 3.16 -0.80 16.44
#